data_AF-A0A8S1ECG0-F1
#
_entry.id   AF-A0A8S1ECG0-F1
#
_cell.length_a   1.000
_cell.length_b   1.000
_cell.length_c   1.000
_cell.angle_alpha   90.00
_cell.angle_beta   90.00
_cell.angle_gamma   90.00
#
_symmetry.space_group_name_H-M   'P 1'
#
loop_
_entity.id
_entity.type
_entity.pdbx_description
1 polymer ?
#
loop_
_entity_poly.entity_id
_entity_poly.type
_entity_poly.pdbx_seq_one_letter_code
_entity_poly.pdbx_strand_id
1 'polypeptide(L)'
;MAESWNSIRQRIQEYCAGLSLISNGYLLVLIKYKSPPQLVFYCLLWMITTHLILGPWDHFTDFIREPVAQKFEINVDDIVYVGPYYFPLDEKGNQYLNYYTLFGMMILTLITTSSMFCVFWFGQKCYRQIHELAHVVNSKKTKSLQRQLLNALVVQTLIPVVLMFIPITFLFSAPYFEQSFEFGSCCINITVAVYPAIDAFPTLFIIAKYRNVTLSFFKKVRKSFATKYSNAQLSNIADYGNQI
;
A
#
# COMPACT_ATOMS: atom_id res chain seq x y z
N MET A 1 3.62 -14.09 31.40
CA MET A 1 3.11 -14.17 30.02
C MET A 1 3.31 -12.88 29.23
N ALA A 2 3.02 -11.70 29.80
CA ALA A 2 3.20 -10.40 29.10
C ALA A 2 4.67 -10.10 28.72
N GLU A 3 5.65 -10.37 29.60
CA GLU A 3 7.08 -10.16 29.29
C GLU A 3 7.60 -11.06 28.16
N SER A 4 7.16 -12.32 28.13
CA SER A 4 7.48 -13.26 27.05
C SER A 4 6.86 -12.82 25.71
N TRP A 5 5.63 -12.29 25.72
CA TRP A 5 4.99 -11.78 24.53
C TRP A 5 5.70 -10.53 23.99
N ASN A 6 6.12 -9.62 24.89
CA ASN A 6 6.83 -8.41 24.51
C ASN A 6 8.21 -8.72 23.93
N SER A 7 8.96 -9.68 24.49
CA SER A 7 10.27 -10.07 23.94
C SER A 7 10.16 -10.76 22.57
N ILE A 8 9.11 -11.58 22.38
CA ILE A 8 8.82 -12.19 21.08
C ILE A 8 8.44 -11.11 20.05
N ARG A 9 7.57 -10.17 20.42
CA ARG A 9 7.16 -9.05 19.56
C ARG A 9 8.34 -8.21 19.13
N GLN A 10 9.23 -7.86 20.06
CA GLN A 10 10.39 -7.04 19.80
C GLN A 10 11.38 -7.73 18.85
N ARG A 11 11.65 -9.02 19.06
CA ARG A 11 12.45 -9.83 18.13
C ARG A 11 11.84 -9.88 16.74
N ILE A 12 10.53 -10.13 16.64
CA ILE A 12 9.84 -10.13 15.34
C ILE A 12 9.96 -8.77 14.66
N GLN A 13 9.79 -7.67 15.40
CA GLN A 13 9.93 -6.31 14.86
C GLN A 13 11.35 -6.04 14.36
N GLU A 14 12.39 -6.43 15.10
CA GLU A 14 13.79 -6.27 14.68
C GLU A 14 14.10 -7.08 13.41
N TYR A 15 13.65 -8.34 13.34
CA TYR A 15 13.81 -9.16 12.15
C TYR A 15 13.05 -8.58 10.95
N CYS A 16 11.80 -8.15 11.14
CA CYS A 16 11.01 -7.50 10.09
C CYS A 16 11.65 -6.20 9.62
N ALA A 17 12.20 -5.38 10.53
CA ALA A 17 12.89 -4.14 10.19
C ALA A 17 14.16 -4.42 9.39
N GLY A 18 14.98 -5.39 9.81
CA GLY A 18 16.18 -5.80 9.07
C GLY A 18 15.87 -6.37 7.69
N LEU A 19 14.88 -7.27 7.58
CA LEU A 19 14.40 -7.80 6.30
C LEU A 19 13.82 -6.70 5.41
N SER A 20 13.07 -5.77 5.98
CA SER A 20 12.49 -4.63 5.26
C SER A 20 13.58 -3.72 4.73
N LEU A 21 14.61 -3.38 5.52
CA LEU A 21 15.74 -2.56 5.06
C LEU A 21 16.50 -3.22 3.91
N ILE A 22 16.80 -4.52 4.02
CA ILE A 22 17.51 -5.25 2.95
C ILE A 22 16.64 -5.33 1.69
N SER A 23 15.37 -5.70 1.85
CA SER A 23 14.43 -5.83 0.73
C SER A 23 14.18 -4.49 0.05
N ASN A 24 13.88 -3.44 0.81
CA ASN A 24 13.66 -2.09 0.30
C ASN A 24 14.93 -1.50 -0.32
N GLY A 25 16.10 -1.73 0.29
CA GLY A 25 17.39 -1.32 -0.28
C GLY A 25 17.67 -1.99 -1.62
N TYR A 26 17.45 -3.29 -1.72
CA TYR A 26 17.57 -4.01 -2.99
C TYR A 26 16.54 -3.55 -4.02
N LEU A 27 15.29 -3.31 -3.61
CA LEU A 27 14.25 -2.76 -4.47
C LEU A 27 14.64 -1.38 -4.99
N LEU A 28 15.22 -0.49 -4.18
CA LEU A 28 15.67 0.83 -4.61
C LEU A 28 16.80 0.75 -5.65
N VAL A 29 17.75 -0.18 -5.47
CA VAL A 29 18.81 -0.45 -6.46
C VAL A 29 18.18 -0.95 -7.77
N LEU A 30 17.24 -1.90 -7.70
CA LEU A 30 16.53 -2.39 -8.89
C LEU A 30 15.70 -1.29 -9.57
N ILE A 31 15.04 -0.44 -8.79
CA ILE A 31 14.29 0.70 -9.33
C ILE A 31 15.25 1.62 -10.07
N LYS A 32 16.39 1.98 -9.47
CA LYS A 32 17.38 2.88 -10.09
C LYS A 32 18.00 2.32 -11.38
N TYR A 33 18.41 1.04 -11.36
CA TYR A 33 19.20 0.46 -12.46
C TYR A 33 18.36 -0.24 -13.54
N LYS A 34 17.17 -0.72 -13.19
CA LYS A 34 16.34 -1.55 -14.09
C LYS A 34 15.05 -0.85 -14.52
N SER A 35 14.59 0.15 -13.79
CA SER A 35 13.40 0.92 -14.20
C SER A 35 13.77 2.02 -15.19
N PRO A 36 12.81 2.47 -16.01
CA PRO A 36 13.03 3.60 -16.89
C PRO A 36 13.48 4.83 -16.07
N PRO A 37 14.49 5.60 -16.52
CA PRO A 37 15.00 6.74 -15.78
C PRO A 37 13.93 7.79 -15.45
N GLN A 38 12.88 7.86 -16.28
CA GLN A 38 11.72 8.73 -16.04
C GLN A 38 11.00 8.37 -14.74
N LEU A 39 10.90 7.10 -14.38
CA LEU A 39 10.19 6.66 -13.17
C LEU A 39 10.95 7.08 -11.90
N VAL A 40 12.29 7.01 -11.95
CA VAL A 40 13.15 7.50 -10.86
C VAL A 40 12.99 9.00 -10.66
N PHE A 41 12.94 9.76 -11.76
CA PHE A 41 12.68 11.20 -11.71
C PHE A 41 11.33 11.52 -11.05
N TYR A 42 10.26 10.82 -11.44
CA TYR A 42 8.93 10.98 -10.85
C TYR A 42 8.92 10.68 -9.34
N CYS A 43 9.59 9.59 -8.91
CA CYS A 43 9.72 9.27 -7.50
C CYS A 43 10.48 10.34 -6.72
N LEU A 44 11.60 10.84 -7.25
CA LEU A 44 12.37 11.89 -6.60
C LEU A 44 11.59 13.20 -6.52
N LEU A 45 10.89 13.59 -7.60
CA LEU A 45 10.08 14.79 -7.63
C LEU A 45 8.94 14.72 -6.60
N TRP A 46 8.28 13.56 -6.50
CA TRP A 46 7.26 13.32 -5.48
C TRP A 46 7.84 13.43 -4.07
N MET A 47 8.94 12.71 -3.78
CA MET A 47 9.60 12.72 -2.47
C MET A 47 10.05 14.12 -2.04
N ILE A 48 10.68 14.86 -2.95
CA ILE A 48 11.14 16.23 -2.68
C ILE A 48 9.93 17.13 -2.38
N THR A 49 8.87 17.04 -3.17
CA THR A 49 7.65 17.82 -2.96
C THR A 49 6.99 17.49 -1.62
N THR A 50 6.85 16.20 -1.29
CA THR A 50 6.23 15.78 -0.04
C THR A 50 7.07 16.13 1.19
N HIS A 51 8.39 16.02 1.12
CA HIS A 51 9.26 16.32 2.26
C HIS A 51 9.49 17.83 2.45
N LEU A 52 9.71 18.58 1.38
CA LEU A 52 10.05 20.01 1.48
C LEU A 52 8.83 20.93 1.51
N ILE A 53 7.66 20.50 1.05
CA ILE A 53 6.48 21.38 0.95
C ILE A 53 5.35 20.90 1.85
N LEU A 54 5.11 19.59 1.90
CA LEU A 54 3.95 18.99 2.58
C LEU A 54 4.34 18.21 3.85
N GLY A 55 5.58 18.34 4.28
CA GLY A 55 6.15 17.63 5.41
C GLY A 55 5.69 18.21 6.76
N PRO A 56 6.12 17.59 7.86
CA PRO A 56 5.85 18.07 9.21
C PRO A 56 6.65 19.35 9.48
N TRP A 57 5.95 20.47 9.56
CA TRP A 57 6.47 21.77 9.99
C TRP A 57 5.85 22.15 11.32
N ASP A 58 6.57 22.81 12.22
CA ASP A 58 6.10 23.13 13.59
C ASP A 58 4.68 23.73 13.61
N HIS A 59 4.43 24.77 12.80
CA HIS A 59 3.11 25.39 12.69
C HIS A 59 2.01 24.45 12.14
N PHE A 60 2.38 23.51 11.27
CA PHE A 60 1.44 22.52 10.76
C PHE A 60 1.20 21.41 11.79
N THR A 61 2.23 21.00 12.53
CA THR A 61 2.14 20.07 13.67
C THR A 61 1.14 20.58 14.70
N ASP A 62 1.29 21.85 15.10
CA ASP A 62 0.43 22.46 16.12
C ASP A 62 -1.02 22.57 15.62
N PHE A 63 -1.22 22.90 14.35
CA PHE A 63 -2.56 22.96 13.74
C PHE A 63 -3.29 21.60 13.78
N ILE A 64 -2.59 20.49 13.58
CA ILE A 64 -3.23 19.16 13.56
C ILE A 64 -3.21 18.45 14.92
N ARG A 65 -2.50 18.97 15.93
CA ARG A 65 -2.29 18.34 17.23
C ARG A 65 -3.60 18.01 17.94
N GLU A 66 -4.46 19.00 18.15
CA GLU A 66 -5.75 18.79 18.83
C GLU A 66 -6.73 17.94 18.00
N PRO A 67 -6.96 18.20 16.69
CA PRO A 67 -7.86 17.39 15.89
C PRO A 67 -7.48 15.90 15.84
N VAL A 68 -6.18 15.59 15.72
CA VAL A 68 -5.70 14.21 15.66
C VAL A 68 -5.82 13.54 17.02
N ALA A 69 -5.44 14.22 18.10
CA ALA A 69 -5.56 13.69 19.46
C ALA A 69 -7.01 13.38 19.83
N GLN A 70 -7.96 14.28 19.49
CA GLN A 70 -9.38 14.08 19.78
C GLN A 70 -9.99 12.94 18.97
N LYS A 71 -9.57 12.76 17.72
CA LYS A 71 -10.19 11.78 16.81
C LYS A 71 -9.58 10.39 16.88
N PHE A 72 -8.26 10.30 17.05
CA PHE A 72 -7.52 9.05 16.97
C PHE A 72 -6.87 8.64 18.29
N GLU A 73 -6.92 9.48 19.33
CA GLU A 73 -6.25 9.26 20.62
C GLU A 73 -4.72 9.04 20.47
N ILE A 74 -4.12 9.69 19.48
CA ILE A 74 -2.70 9.57 19.12
C ILE A 74 -2.03 10.94 19.29
N ASN A 75 -0.82 10.95 19.85
CA ASN A 75 0.02 12.14 19.85
C ASN A 75 0.68 12.31 18.47
N VAL A 76 0.61 13.53 17.92
CA VAL A 76 1.17 13.84 16.61
C VAL A 76 2.70 13.68 16.59
N ASP A 77 3.37 13.88 17.73
CA ASP A 77 4.82 13.71 17.84
C ASP A 77 5.27 12.24 17.65
N ASP A 78 4.36 11.28 17.84
CA ASP A 78 4.64 9.84 17.70
C ASP A 78 4.39 9.31 16.28
N ILE A 79 3.94 10.16 15.35
CA ILE A 79 3.57 9.74 13.99
C ILE A 79 4.25 10.58 12.92
N VAL A 80 4.49 9.94 11.77
CA VAL A 80 4.89 10.63 10.54
C VAL A 80 3.64 10.96 9.75
N TYR A 81 3.50 12.21 9.34
CA TYR A 81 2.38 12.67 8.52
C TYR A 81 2.87 13.56 7.38
N VAL A 82 2.05 13.62 6.33
CA VAL A 82 2.23 14.48 5.17
C VAL A 82 0.85 15.02 4.82
N GLY A 83 0.76 16.31 4.54
CA GLY A 83 -0.52 16.90 4.20
C GLY A 83 -0.42 18.35 3.72
N PRO A 84 -1.44 18.83 2.99
CA PRO A 84 -1.48 20.20 2.56
C PRO A 84 -1.99 21.12 3.67
N TYR A 85 -1.21 22.16 3.99
CA TYR A 85 -1.60 23.23 4.91
C TYR A 85 -1.91 24.52 4.14
N TYR A 86 -3.11 24.59 3.55
CA TYR A 86 -3.49 25.66 2.61
C TYR A 86 -3.65 27.05 3.25
N PHE A 87 -4.18 27.10 4.47
CA PHE A 87 -4.60 28.33 5.13
C PHE A 87 -3.97 28.49 6.52
N PRO A 88 -2.64 28.69 6.60
CA PRO A 88 -1.99 29.06 7.85
C PRO A 88 -2.50 30.40 8.40
N LEU A 89 -2.35 30.56 9.72
CA LEU A 89 -2.60 31.81 10.43
C LEU A 89 -1.32 32.67 10.46
N ASP A 90 -1.44 33.96 10.18
CA ASP A 90 -0.35 34.92 10.35
C ASP A 90 -0.14 35.30 11.83
N GLU A 91 0.91 36.08 12.14
CA GLU A 91 1.19 36.59 13.49
C GLU A 91 0.04 37.42 14.10
N LYS A 92 -0.92 37.85 13.27
CA LYS A 92 -2.10 38.64 13.64
C LYS A 92 -3.37 37.80 13.71
N GLY A 93 -3.28 36.48 13.52
CA GLY A 93 -4.40 35.54 13.52
C GLY A 93 -5.27 35.55 12.26
N ASN A 94 -4.85 36.19 11.17
CA ASN A 94 -5.56 36.16 9.90
C ASN A 94 -5.11 34.96 9.06
N GLN A 95 -6.07 34.30 8.41
CA GLN A 95 -5.77 33.25 7.45
C GLN A 95 -5.23 33.84 6.15
N TYR A 96 -4.14 33.28 5.64
CA TYR A 96 -3.61 33.60 4.32
C TYR A 96 -3.36 32.34 3.51
N LEU A 97 -3.36 32.48 2.19
CA LEU A 97 -3.17 31.38 1.28
C LEU A 97 -1.67 31.03 1.16
N ASN A 98 -1.32 29.79 1.48
CA ASN A 98 0.05 29.31 1.33
C ASN A 98 0.35 28.92 -0.13
N TYR A 99 0.97 29.84 -0.87
CA TYR A 99 1.36 29.62 -2.26
C TYR A 99 2.36 28.48 -2.45
N TYR A 100 3.21 28.17 -1.45
CA TYR A 100 4.12 27.03 -1.52
C TYR A 100 3.33 25.71 -1.50
N THR A 101 2.36 25.59 -0.60
CA THR A 101 1.47 24.43 -0.53
C THR A 101 0.68 24.26 -1.83
N LEU A 102 0.12 25.34 -2.39
CA LEU A 102 -0.54 25.29 -3.69
C LEU A 102 0.38 24.79 -4.80
N PHE A 103 1.60 25.32 -4.86
CA PHE A 103 2.58 24.91 -5.85
C PHE A 103 2.96 23.42 -5.72
N GLY A 104 3.20 22.95 -4.50
CA GLY A 104 3.45 21.53 -4.25
C GLY A 104 2.28 20.64 -4.66
N MET A 105 1.04 21.07 -4.36
CA MET A 105 -0.16 20.33 -4.73
C MET A 105 -0.42 20.32 -6.24
N MET A 106 -0.07 21.39 -6.97
CA MET A 106 -0.09 21.39 -8.43
C MET A 106 0.89 20.35 -8.99
N ILE A 107 2.12 20.28 -8.46
CA ILE A 107 3.11 19.27 -8.87
C ILE A 107 2.57 17.85 -8.60
N LEU A 108 2.04 17.59 -7.41
CA LEU A 108 1.49 16.28 -7.06
C LEU A 108 0.30 15.88 -7.95
N THR A 109 -0.56 16.84 -8.28
CA THR A 109 -1.70 16.61 -9.17
C THR A 109 -1.24 16.30 -10.59
N LEU A 110 -0.23 17.00 -11.10
CA LEU A 110 0.37 16.73 -12.41
C LEU A 110 1.02 15.34 -12.46
N ILE A 111 1.82 14.99 -11.45
CA ILE A 111 2.44 13.66 -11.31
C ILE A 111 1.36 12.57 -11.32
N THR A 112 0.31 12.75 -10.51
CA THR A 112 -0.74 11.74 -10.36
C THR A 112 -1.54 11.57 -11.65
N THR A 113 -1.90 12.68 -12.30
CA THR A 113 -2.70 12.68 -13.53
C THR A 113 -1.92 12.09 -14.71
N SER A 114 -0.64 12.46 -14.87
CA SER A 114 0.20 11.87 -15.92
C SER A 114 0.47 10.39 -15.65
N SER A 115 0.66 9.98 -14.40
CA SER A 115 0.81 8.57 -14.03
C SER A 115 -0.43 7.76 -14.39
N MET A 116 -1.62 8.28 -14.11
CA MET A 116 -2.89 7.65 -14.52
C MET A 116 -2.97 7.46 -16.03
N PHE A 117 -2.65 8.51 -16.80
CA PHE A 117 -2.61 8.41 -18.26
C PHE A 117 -1.62 7.33 -18.73
N CYS A 118 -0.42 7.27 -18.13
CA CYS A 118 0.56 6.23 -18.41
C CYS A 118 0.02 4.83 -18.13
N VAL A 119 -0.66 4.60 -17.00
CA VAL A 119 -1.24 3.29 -16.65
C VAL A 119 -2.23 2.85 -17.73
N PHE A 120 -3.14 3.72 -18.15
CA PHE A 120 -4.08 3.41 -19.23
C PHE A 120 -3.38 3.11 -20.55
N TRP A 121 -2.40 3.95 -20.93
CA TRP A 121 -1.64 3.79 -22.17
C TRP A 121 -0.85 2.48 -22.21
N PHE A 122 -0.11 2.17 -21.13
CA PHE A 122 0.65 0.93 -21.01
C PHE A 122 -0.27 -0.28 -20.92
N GLY A 123 -1.42 -0.18 -20.24
CA GLY A 123 -2.44 -1.22 -20.23
C GLY A 123 -2.91 -1.58 -21.63
N GLN A 124 -3.26 -0.58 -22.45
CA GLN A 124 -3.64 -0.77 -23.85
C GLN A 124 -2.50 -1.35 -24.70
N LYS A 125 -1.27 -0.85 -24.52
CA LYS A 125 -0.08 -1.35 -25.24
C LYS A 125 0.21 -2.82 -24.90
N CYS A 126 0.11 -3.18 -23.61
CA CYS A 126 0.32 -4.53 -23.13
C CYS A 126 -0.73 -5.50 -23.69
N TYR A 127 -2.00 -5.09 -23.71
CA TYR A 127 -3.08 -5.86 -24.33
C TYR A 127 -2.79 -6.17 -25.81
N ARG A 128 -2.40 -5.14 -26.59
CA ARG A 128 -2.03 -5.29 -28.01
C ARG A 128 -0.86 -6.23 -28.23
N GLN A 129 0.22 -6.05 -27.46
CA GLN A 129 1.40 -6.92 -27.57
C GLN A 129 1.04 -8.39 -27.33
N ILE A 130 0.12 -8.67 -26.42
CA ILE A 130 -0.23 -10.06 -26.10
C ILE A 130 -1.16 -10.66 -27.15
N HIS A 131 -2.02 -9.85 -27.74
CA HIS A 131 -2.74 -10.26 -28.94
C HIS A 131 -1.75 -10.68 -30.04
N GLU A 132 -0.71 -9.89 -30.31
CA GLU A 132 0.35 -10.23 -31.29
C GLU A 132 1.15 -11.49 -30.90
N LEU A 133 1.61 -11.59 -29.65
CA LEU A 133 2.32 -12.77 -29.13
C LEU A 133 1.46 -14.05 -29.23
N ALA A 134 0.14 -13.93 -29.08
CA ALA A 134 -0.77 -15.06 -29.24
C ALA A 134 -0.78 -15.61 -30.69
N HIS A 135 -0.41 -14.81 -31.70
CA HIS A 135 -0.25 -15.27 -33.07
C HIS A 135 1.12 -15.92 -33.32
N VAL A 136 2.19 -15.43 -32.67
CA VAL A 136 3.58 -15.88 -32.93
C VAL A 136 3.98 -17.13 -32.16
N VAL A 137 3.52 -17.29 -30.92
CA VAL A 137 3.91 -18.43 -30.10
C VAL A 137 3.27 -19.72 -30.64
N ASN A 138 4.00 -20.83 -30.73
CA ASN A 138 3.42 -22.13 -31.15
C ASN A 138 3.06 -23.05 -29.97
N SER A 139 3.68 -22.85 -28.82
CA SER A 139 3.44 -23.69 -27.63
C SER A 139 2.17 -23.28 -26.87
N LYS A 140 1.21 -24.19 -26.78
CA LYS A 140 -0.02 -24.04 -25.98
C LYS A 140 0.28 -23.73 -24.50
N LYS A 141 1.35 -24.32 -23.94
CA LYS A 141 1.75 -24.13 -22.53
C LYS A 141 2.26 -22.70 -22.27
N THR A 142 3.08 -22.17 -23.16
CA THR A 142 3.63 -20.80 -23.04
C THR A 142 2.53 -19.76 -23.23
N LYS A 143 1.63 -19.93 -24.22
CA LYS A 143 0.47 -19.04 -24.40
C LYS A 143 -0.42 -18.96 -23.16
N SER A 144 -0.73 -20.12 -22.57
CA SER A 144 -1.58 -20.18 -21.38
C SER A 144 -0.94 -19.46 -20.18
N LEU A 145 0.37 -19.63 -19.97
CA LEU A 145 1.08 -18.96 -18.89
C LEU A 145 1.15 -17.44 -19.11
N GLN A 146 1.49 -17.00 -20.33
CA GLN A 146 1.55 -15.57 -20.67
C GLN A 146 0.18 -14.89 -20.48
N ARG A 147 -0.92 -15.54 -20.90
CA ARG A 147 -2.27 -15.02 -20.69
C ARG A 147 -2.64 -14.91 -19.21
N GLN A 148 -2.25 -15.89 -18.38
CA GLN A 148 -2.50 -15.85 -16.94
C GLN A 148 -1.71 -14.73 -16.25
N LEU A 149 -0.43 -14.58 -16.60
CA LEU A 149 0.42 -13.51 -16.08
C LEU A 149 -0.13 -12.14 -16.47
N LEU A 150 -0.58 -11.97 -17.71
CA LEU A 150 -1.22 -10.73 -18.14
C LEU A 150 -2.50 -10.47 -17.38
N ASN A 151 -3.40 -11.45 -17.30
CA ASN A 151 -4.68 -11.25 -16.63
C ASN A 151 -4.46 -10.87 -15.16
N ALA A 152 -3.47 -11.48 -14.50
CA ALA A 152 -3.04 -11.06 -13.18
C ALA A 152 -2.54 -9.61 -13.18
N LEU A 153 -1.66 -9.23 -14.11
CA LEU A 153 -1.11 -7.88 -14.20
C LEU A 153 -2.16 -6.80 -14.48
N VAL A 154 -3.16 -7.09 -15.32
CA VAL A 154 -4.29 -6.17 -15.61
C VAL A 154 -5.15 -5.99 -14.36
N VAL A 155 -5.49 -7.08 -13.67
CA VAL A 155 -6.25 -6.98 -12.42
C VAL A 155 -5.44 -6.22 -11.36
N GLN A 156 -4.14 -6.49 -11.23
CA GLN A 156 -3.22 -5.78 -10.34
C GLN A 156 -3.14 -4.30 -10.64
N THR A 157 -3.13 -3.89 -11.90
CA THR A 157 -3.09 -2.47 -12.26
C THR A 157 -4.43 -1.75 -12.03
N LEU A 158 -5.56 -2.47 -12.09
CA LEU A 158 -6.87 -1.90 -11.78
C LEU A 158 -7.11 -1.71 -10.27
N ILE A 159 -6.51 -2.55 -9.43
CA ILE A 159 -6.64 -2.44 -7.95
C ILE A 159 -6.21 -1.06 -7.43
N PRO A 160 -5.00 -0.54 -7.67
CA PRO A 160 -4.59 0.77 -7.19
C PRO A 160 -5.36 1.90 -7.88
N VAL A 161 -5.82 1.73 -9.12
CA VAL A 161 -6.72 2.71 -9.77
C VAL A 161 -7.98 2.92 -8.94
N VAL A 162 -8.60 1.84 -8.48
CA VAL A 162 -9.83 1.90 -7.69
C VAL A 162 -9.56 2.28 -6.24
N LEU A 163 -8.55 1.66 -5.61
CA LEU A 163 -8.32 1.79 -4.16
C LEU A 163 -7.46 3.01 -3.80
N MET A 164 -6.53 3.45 -4.66
CA MET A 164 -5.65 4.58 -4.35
C MET A 164 -6.01 5.82 -5.15
N PHE A 165 -6.03 5.71 -6.47
CA PHE A 165 -6.13 6.90 -7.30
C PHE A 165 -7.49 7.59 -7.21
N ILE A 166 -8.62 6.86 -7.23
CA ILE A 166 -9.94 7.48 -7.08
C ILE A 166 -10.06 8.25 -5.76
N PRO A 167 -9.75 7.66 -4.58
CA PRO A 167 -9.76 8.39 -3.32
C PRO A 167 -8.82 9.60 -3.32
N ILE A 168 -7.58 9.45 -3.81
CA ILE A 168 -6.58 10.53 -3.85
C ILE A 168 -7.06 11.69 -4.73
N THR A 169 -7.59 11.42 -5.92
CA THR A 169 -8.13 12.47 -6.81
C THR A 169 -9.29 13.20 -6.16
N PHE A 170 -10.17 12.49 -5.45
CA PHE A 170 -11.26 13.11 -4.70
C PHE A 170 -10.74 14.06 -3.61
N LEU A 171 -9.77 13.64 -2.80
CA LEU A 171 -9.18 14.50 -1.77
C LEU A 171 -8.40 15.68 -2.37
N PHE A 172 -7.65 15.46 -3.46
CA PHE A 172 -6.93 16.54 -4.11
C PHE A 172 -7.86 17.56 -4.77
N SER A 173 -9.12 17.18 -5.03
CA SER A 173 -10.15 18.11 -5.50
C SER A 173 -10.80 18.96 -4.40
N ALA A 174 -10.68 18.54 -3.13
CA ALA A 174 -11.22 19.25 -1.96
C ALA A 174 -10.94 20.77 -1.91
N PRO A 175 -9.72 21.26 -2.23
CA PRO A 175 -9.38 22.67 -2.15
C PRO A 175 -10.18 23.53 -3.14
N TYR A 176 -10.63 22.96 -4.26
CA TYR A 176 -11.44 23.70 -5.24
C TYR A 176 -12.88 23.93 -4.78
N PHE A 177 -13.35 23.17 -3.79
CA PHE A 177 -14.72 23.25 -3.28
C PHE A 177 -14.81 23.92 -1.90
N GLU A 178 -13.68 24.41 -1.35
CA GLU A 178 -13.60 25.01 -0.01
C GLU A 178 -14.20 24.13 1.12
N GLN A 179 -14.24 22.81 0.90
CA GLN A 179 -14.82 21.85 1.85
C GLN A 179 -13.74 20.95 2.45
N SER A 180 -13.77 20.79 3.78
CA SER A 180 -12.98 19.80 4.49
C SER A 180 -13.63 18.42 4.37
N PHE A 181 -13.16 17.60 3.42
CA PHE A 181 -13.60 16.20 3.30
C PHE A 181 -12.89 15.29 4.31
N GLU A 182 -13.27 15.41 5.58
CA GLU A 182 -12.71 14.61 6.66
C GLU A 182 -12.89 13.09 6.43
N PHE A 183 -14.02 12.70 5.85
CA PHE A 183 -14.28 11.32 5.43
C PHE A 183 -13.33 10.86 4.32
N GLY A 184 -13.04 11.71 3.33
CA GLY A 184 -12.13 11.41 2.22
C GLY A 184 -10.71 11.08 2.71
N SER A 185 -10.19 11.87 3.65
CA SER A 185 -8.89 11.64 4.29
C SER A 185 -8.85 10.31 5.04
N CYS A 186 -9.91 9.94 5.76
CA CYS A 186 -10.00 8.64 6.43
C CYS A 186 -9.99 7.47 5.42
N CYS A 187 -10.80 7.57 4.36
CA CYS A 187 -10.87 6.56 3.31
C CYS A 187 -9.51 6.33 2.65
N ILE A 188 -8.78 7.39 2.29
CA ILE A 188 -7.45 7.28 1.67
C ILE A 188 -6.47 6.59 2.60
N ASN A 189 -6.42 6.96 3.88
CA ASN A 189 -5.50 6.33 4.82
C ASN A 189 -5.74 4.81 4.90
N ILE A 190 -7.00 4.39 4.96
CA ILE A 190 -7.35 2.96 4.99
C ILE A 190 -7.00 2.28 3.68
N THR A 191 -7.38 2.85 2.54
CA THR A 191 -7.15 2.20 1.24
C THR A 191 -5.67 2.16 0.87
N VAL A 192 -4.89 3.20 1.21
CA VAL A 192 -3.43 3.23 1.08
C VAL A 192 -2.76 2.22 2.01
N ALA A 193 -3.30 1.97 3.20
CA ALA A 193 -2.75 0.92 4.06
C ALA A 193 -3.05 -0.50 3.54
N VAL A 194 -4.22 -0.71 2.95
CA VAL A 194 -4.73 -2.05 2.60
C VAL A 194 -4.36 -2.48 1.18
N TYR A 195 -4.12 -1.54 0.25
CA TYR A 195 -3.84 -1.91 -1.15
C TYR A 195 -2.67 -2.90 -1.34
N PRO A 196 -1.54 -2.86 -0.60
CA PRO A 196 -0.43 -3.77 -0.86
C PRO A 196 -0.81 -5.22 -0.58
N ALA A 197 -1.68 -5.45 0.41
CA ALA A 197 -2.20 -6.77 0.73
C ALA A 197 -3.14 -7.28 -0.37
N ILE A 198 -4.00 -6.41 -0.90
CA ILE A 198 -4.95 -6.75 -1.96
C ILE A 198 -4.23 -7.01 -3.29
N ASP A 199 -3.20 -6.22 -3.62
CA ASP A 199 -2.43 -6.32 -4.87
C ASP A 199 -1.70 -7.67 -5.02
N ALA A 200 -1.41 -8.37 -3.93
CA ALA A 200 -0.82 -9.71 -3.97
C ALA A 200 -1.82 -10.79 -4.43
N PHE A 201 -3.12 -10.60 -4.22
CA PHE A 201 -4.13 -11.64 -4.45
C PHE A 201 -4.30 -12.08 -5.91
N PRO A 202 -4.34 -11.18 -6.92
CA PRO A 202 -4.47 -11.60 -8.30
C PRO A 202 -3.35 -12.57 -8.72
N THR A 203 -2.10 -12.31 -8.34
CA THR A 203 -0.98 -13.21 -8.62
C THR A 203 -1.17 -14.58 -7.96
N LEU A 204 -1.62 -14.60 -6.70
CA LEU A 204 -1.85 -15.85 -5.95
C LEU A 204 -3.01 -16.68 -6.49
N PHE A 205 -4.08 -16.06 -7.00
CA PHE A 205 -5.31 -16.77 -7.38
C PHE A 205 -5.52 -16.94 -8.89
N ILE A 206 -4.98 -16.06 -9.75
CA ILE A 206 -5.18 -16.13 -11.20
C ILE A 206 -4.15 -17.07 -11.85
N ILE A 207 -2.90 -17.05 -11.39
CA ILE A 207 -1.84 -17.85 -11.99
C ILE A 207 -1.89 -19.26 -11.42
N ALA A 208 -2.16 -20.25 -12.29
CA ALA A 208 -2.44 -21.63 -11.89
C ALA A 208 -1.32 -22.26 -11.05
N LYS A 209 -0.04 -21.96 -11.36
CA LYS A 209 1.11 -22.47 -10.60
C LYS A 209 1.07 -21.96 -9.15
N TYR A 210 0.91 -20.65 -8.95
CA TYR A 210 0.86 -20.05 -7.62
C TYR A 210 -0.41 -20.51 -6.87
N ARG A 211 -1.57 -20.48 -7.52
CA ARG A 211 -2.84 -20.94 -6.94
C ARG A 211 -2.76 -22.36 -6.40
N ASN A 212 -2.19 -23.29 -7.16
CA ASN A 212 -2.10 -24.68 -6.75
C ASN A 212 -1.20 -24.86 -5.52
N VAL A 213 -0.09 -24.14 -5.45
CA VAL A 213 0.80 -24.12 -4.28
C VAL A 213 0.06 -23.55 -3.07
N THR A 214 -0.58 -22.39 -3.22
CA THR A 214 -1.35 -21.71 -2.17
C THR A 214 -2.46 -22.60 -1.61
N LEU A 215 -3.28 -23.23 -2.47
CA LEU A 215 -4.33 -24.15 -2.03
C LEU A 215 -3.76 -25.40 -1.33
N SER A 216 -2.61 -25.91 -1.79
CA SER A 216 -1.95 -27.05 -1.13
C SER A 216 -1.46 -26.68 0.28
N PHE A 217 -0.93 -25.46 0.45
CA PHE A 217 -0.50 -24.93 1.73
C PHE A 217 -1.69 -24.77 2.67
N PHE A 218 -2.77 -24.13 2.24
CA PHE A 218 -3.98 -23.98 3.06
C PHE A 218 -4.60 -25.32 3.46
N LYS A 219 -4.61 -26.33 2.56
CA LYS A 219 -5.04 -27.69 2.89
C LYS A 219 -4.16 -28.33 3.98
N LYS A 220 -2.84 -28.20 3.88
CA LYS A 220 -1.89 -28.71 4.89
C LYS A 220 -2.08 -28.02 6.25
N VAL A 221 -2.21 -26.70 6.25
CA VAL A 221 -2.46 -25.89 7.46
C VAL A 221 -3.77 -26.32 8.12
N ARG A 222 -4.87 -26.40 7.36
CA ARG A 222 -6.17 -26.89 7.87
C ARG A 222 -6.06 -28.29 8.48
N LYS A 223 -5.35 -29.21 7.82
CA LYS A 223 -5.12 -30.57 8.34
C LYS A 223 -4.33 -30.55 9.66
N SER A 224 -3.27 -29.75 9.73
CA SER A 224 -2.45 -29.59 10.94
C SER A 224 -3.26 -29.06 12.14
N PHE A 225 -4.08 -28.02 11.93
CA PHE A 225 -4.98 -27.51 12.96
C PHE A 225 -6.01 -28.55 13.42
N ALA A 226 -6.61 -29.29 12.49
CA ALA A 226 -7.56 -30.36 12.81
C ALA A 226 -6.91 -31.49 13.63
N THR A 227 -5.71 -31.94 13.26
CA THR A 227 -4.96 -32.96 14.01
C THR A 227 -4.56 -32.46 15.40
N LYS A 228 -4.11 -31.21 15.53
CA LYS A 228 -3.75 -30.63 16.84
C LYS A 228 -4.97 -30.55 17.77
N TYR A 229 -6.13 -30.16 17.24
CA TYR A 229 -7.38 -30.12 18.00
C TYR A 229 -7.83 -31.52 18.45
N SER A 230 -7.79 -32.51 17.55
CA SER A 230 -8.14 -33.90 17.87
C SER A 230 -7.22 -34.49 18.94
N ASN A 231 -5.91 -34.23 18.87
CA ASN A 231 -4.95 -34.74 19.86
C ASN A 231 -5.13 -34.09 21.23
N ALA A 232 -5.48 -32.79 21.28
CA ALA A 232 -5.77 -32.09 22.52
C ALA A 232 -7.04 -32.62 23.21
N GLN A 233 -8.06 -33.02 22.44
CA GLN A 233 -9.24 -33.67 23.00
C GLN A 233 -8.92 -35.05 23.57
N LEU A 234 -8.11 -35.85 22.86
CA LEU A 234 -7.69 -37.18 23.32
C LEU A 234 -6.83 -37.12 24.59
N SER A 235 -5.91 -36.15 24.70
CA SER A 235 -5.09 -35.98 25.91
C SER A 235 -5.94 -35.58 27.12
N ASN A 236 -6.90 -34.67 26.93
CA ASN A 236 -7.80 -34.26 28.02
C ASN A 236 -8.64 -35.44 28.53
N ILE A 237 -9.11 -36.33 27.64
CA ILE A 237 -9.86 -37.53 28.04
C ILE A 237 -8.96 -38.53 28.79
N ALA A 238 -7.71 -38.70 28.34
CA ALA A 238 -6.75 -39.59 28.99
C ALA A 238 -6.37 -39.12 30.40
N ASP A 239 -6.20 -37.82 30.60
CA ASP A 239 -5.91 -37.24 31.93
C ASP A 239 -7.08 -37.42 32.90
N TYR A 240 -8.33 -37.28 32.43
CA TYR A 240 -9.52 -37.57 33.25
C TYR A 240 -9.62 -39.05 33.63
N GLY A 241 -9.23 -39.96 32.73
CA GLY A 241 -9.24 -41.40 33.00
C GLY A 241 -8.18 -41.87 33.99
N ASN A 242 -7.06 -41.13 34.14
CA ASN A 242 -6.01 -41.45 35.10
C ASN A 242 -6.23 -40.85 36.50
N GLN A 243 -7.27 -40.04 36.69
CA GLN A 243 -7.64 -39.44 37.97
C GLN A 243 -8.79 -40.18 38.71
N ILE A 244 -9.29 -41.28 38.13
CA ILE A 244 -10.30 -42.17 38.70
C ILE A 244 -9.63 -43.48 39.12
#